data_AF-A0A3S1QQ65-F1
#
_entry.id   AF-A0A3S1QQ65-F1
#
_cell.length_a   1.000
_cell.length_b   1.000
_cell.length_c   1.000
_cell.angle_alpha   90.00
_cell.angle_beta   90.00
_cell.angle_gamma   90.00
#
_symmetry.space_group_name_H-M   'P 1'
#
loop_
_entity.id
_entity.type
_entity.pdbx_description
1 polymer ?
#
loop_
_entity_poly.entity_id
_entity_poly.type
_entity_poly.pdbx_seq_one_letter_code
_entity_poly.pdbx_strand_id
1 'polypeptide(L)'
;MNRDIDIRNILPAISVPTLVMIRSHDPVASAEAARDMARRIPQAEMREYPGDIHTFVARDMDTILADIQSFLTGVTPEVTPDRKLAAILFLDIVSSTDHLARDGDQAWSNTLTSYYNVVRKEIARYRGEEFSVAGDGFLALFDGPARAVRCALTIAASVKQLEIDIRAGVHVGECAIVGTNVTGLAIHTGARIMSSAEGGTVLTSQTVRDLVAGSGLRFADHGEHVLKGVPDKHRLFLAMLEEGQLPGDTRLV
;
A
#
# COMPACT_ATOMS: atom_id res chain seq x y z
N MET A 1 25.75 -3.95 -24.85
CA MET A 1 26.19 -5.18 -25.54
C MET A 1 25.05 -5.88 -26.27
N ASN A 2 23.88 -6.11 -25.66
CA ASN A 2 22.77 -6.80 -26.36
C ASN A 2 21.89 -5.92 -27.27
N ARG A 3 21.99 -4.58 -27.19
CA ARG A 3 21.14 -3.64 -27.96
C ARG A 3 21.45 -3.60 -29.47
N ASP A 4 22.61 -4.11 -29.88
CA ASP A 4 23.08 -4.08 -31.27
C ASP A 4 22.75 -5.38 -32.04
N ILE A 5 22.10 -6.35 -31.37
CA ILE A 5 21.76 -7.65 -31.95
C ILE A 5 20.33 -7.60 -32.48
N ASP A 6 20.19 -7.71 -33.81
CA ASP A 6 18.89 -7.83 -34.47
C ASP A 6 18.52 -9.29 -34.72
N ILE A 7 17.52 -9.78 -33.98
CA ILE A 7 17.02 -11.16 -34.11
C ILE A 7 15.75 -11.27 -34.96
N ARG A 8 15.22 -10.19 -35.53
CA ARG A 8 13.89 -10.18 -36.18
C ARG A 8 13.74 -11.22 -37.28
N ASN A 9 14.83 -11.50 -38.01
CA ASN A 9 14.85 -12.46 -39.11
C ASN A 9 14.82 -13.93 -38.65
N ILE A 10 15.21 -14.20 -37.40
CA ILE A 10 15.24 -15.57 -36.85
C ILE A 10 14.01 -15.91 -36.00
N LEU A 11 13.24 -14.91 -35.56
CA LEU A 11 12.03 -15.12 -34.75
C LEU A 11 11.02 -16.10 -35.39
N PRO A 12 10.80 -16.09 -36.73
CA PRO A 12 9.90 -17.06 -37.36
C PRO A 12 10.38 -18.52 -37.27
N ALA A 13 11.66 -18.76 -36.96
CA ALA A 13 12.21 -20.11 -36.81
C ALA A 13 11.85 -20.75 -35.45
N ILE A 14 11.30 -19.98 -34.51
CA ILE A 14 10.81 -20.51 -33.23
C ILE A 14 9.46 -21.20 -33.49
N SER A 15 9.46 -22.54 -33.42
CA SER A 15 8.29 -23.37 -33.75
C SER A 15 7.54 -23.91 -32.54
N VAL A 16 8.01 -23.62 -31.33
CA VAL A 16 7.37 -24.01 -30.07
C VAL A 16 6.49 -22.87 -29.55
N PRO A 17 5.39 -23.18 -28.83
CA PRO A 17 4.64 -22.16 -28.12
C PRO A 17 5.58 -21.28 -27.30
N THR A 18 5.38 -19.96 -27.35
CA THR A 18 6.28 -19.00 -26.70
C THR A 18 5.47 -17.94 -25.96
N LEU A 19 5.80 -17.70 -24.69
CA LEU A 19 5.23 -16.60 -23.91
C LEU A 19 6.21 -15.41 -23.89
N VAL A 20 5.80 -14.29 -24.48
CA VAL A 20 6.55 -13.03 -24.45
C VAL A 20 6.01 -12.15 -23.33
N MET A 21 6.87 -11.77 -22.38
CA MET A 21 6.50 -11.01 -21.19
C MET A 21 7.26 -9.68 -21.14
N ILE A 22 6.58 -8.57 -20.82
CA ILE A 22 7.22 -7.24 -20.72
C ILE A 22 6.51 -6.35 -19.71
N ARG A 23 7.22 -5.34 -19.16
CA ARG A 23 6.60 -4.26 -18.38
C ARG A 23 6.23 -3.08 -19.27
N SER A 24 5.11 -2.41 -18.98
CA SER A 24 4.62 -1.28 -19.78
C SER A 24 5.63 -0.12 -19.88
N HIS A 25 6.42 0.13 -18.82
CA HIS A 25 7.40 1.21 -18.76
C HIS A 25 8.82 0.70 -18.47
N ASP A 26 9.16 -0.49 -18.96
CA ASP A 26 10.48 -1.09 -18.76
C ASP A 26 11.63 -0.14 -19.22
N PRO A 27 12.63 0.14 -18.38
CA PRO A 27 13.69 1.11 -18.68
C PRO A 27 14.78 0.53 -19.62
N VAL A 28 14.77 -0.77 -19.85
CA VAL A 28 15.79 -1.50 -20.61
C VAL A 28 15.26 -1.97 -21.97
N ALA A 29 14.05 -2.54 -21.98
CA ALA A 29 13.40 -3.14 -23.14
C ALA A 29 12.10 -2.40 -23.52
N SER A 30 11.85 -2.18 -24.82
CA SER A 30 10.64 -1.49 -25.25
C SER A 30 9.43 -2.42 -25.31
N ALA A 31 8.30 -1.99 -24.74
CA ALA A 31 7.01 -2.68 -24.90
C ALA A 31 6.60 -2.83 -26.38
N GLU A 32 6.92 -1.84 -27.21
CA GLU A 32 6.68 -1.92 -28.66
C GLU A 32 7.55 -3.00 -29.32
N ALA A 33 8.82 -3.10 -28.93
CA ALA A 33 9.72 -4.13 -29.43
C ALA A 33 9.27 -5.54 -29.01
N ALA A 34 8.76 -5.70 -27.78
CA ALA A 34 8.16 -6.95 -27.32
C ALA A 34 6.90 -7.31 -28.14
N ARG A 35 6.03 -6.33 -28.46
CA ARG A 35 4.86 -6.55 -29.33
C ARG A 35 5.26 -6.93 -30.76
N ASP A 36 6.32 -6.34 -31.32
CA ASP A 36 6.84 -6.75 -32.63
C ASP A 36 7.43 -8.16 -32.58
N MET A 37 8.15 -8.50 -31.51
CA MET A 37 8.70 -9.84 -31.29
C MET A 37 7.62 -10.91 -31.22
N ALA A 38 6.59 -10.71 -30.38
CA ALA A 38 5.47 -11.63 -30.26
C ALA A 38 4.72 -11.83 -31.59
N ARG A 39 4.56 -10.78 -32.40
CA ARG A 39 3.93 -10.88 -33.73
C ARG A 39 4.73 -11.71 -34.74
N ARG A 40 6.05 -11.82 -34.56
CA ARG A 40 6.95 -12.54 -35.49
C ARG A 40 7.19 -14.00 -35.11
N ILE A 41 6.88 -14.39 -33.88
CA ILE A 41 7.01 -15.77 -33.41
C ILE A 41 5.68 -16.50 -33.64
N PRO A 42 5.65 -17.59 -34.42
CA PRO A 42 4.48 -18.43 -34.57
C PRO A 42 3.94 -18.91 -33.22
N GLN A 43 2.63 -18.83 -33.01
CA GLN A 43 1.95 -19.29 -31.78
C GLN A 43 2.45 -18.61 -30.50
N ALA A 44 3.03 -17.41 -30.60
CA ALA A 44 3.38 -16.65 -29.41
C ALA A 44 2.16 -16.02 -28.75
N GLU A 45 2.14 -16.10 -27.43
CA GLU A 45 1.28 -15.31 -26.56
C GLU A 45 2.08 -14.15 -25.97
N MET A 46 1.40 -13.04 -25.68
CA MET A 46 2.03 -11.89 -25.06
C MET A 46 1.28 -11.47 -23.80
N ARG A 47 2.04 -11.19 -22.73
CA ARG A 47 1.55 -10.59 -21.49
C ARG A 47 2.32 -9.30 -21.19
N GLU A 48 1.57 -8.26 -20.85
CA GLU A 48 2.12 -6.97 -20.46
C GLU A 48 1.72 -6.67 -19.02
N TYR A 49 2.70 -6.32 -18.19
CA TYR A 49 2.53 -6.04 -16.77
C TYR A 49 2.80 -4.56 -16.46
N PRO A 50 2.04 -3.92 -15.55
CA PRO A 50 2.33 -2.56 -15.15
C PRO A 50 3.68 -2.47 -14.40
N GLY A 51 4.41 -1.37 -14.56
CA GLY A 51 5.65 -1.08 -13.81
C GLY A 51 6.78 -0.52 -14.66
N ASP A 52 7.82 -0.04 -13.98
CA ASP A 52 8.96 0.72 -14.51
C ASP A 52 10.33 0.10 -14.15
N ILE A 53 10.34 -1.20 -13.82
CA ILE A 53 11.53 -1.98 -13.51
C ILE A 53 11.69 -3.14 -14.49
N HIS A 54 12.94 -3.47 -14.84
CA HIS A 54 13.24 -4.58 -15.75
C HIS A 54 13.22 -5.95 -15.04
N THR A 55 13.44 -5.99 -13.73
CA THR A 55 13.48 -7.23 -12.96
C THR A 55 12.07 -7.71 -12.58
N PHE A 56 11.83 -9.02 -12.72
CA PHE A 56 10.56 -9.66 -12.35
C PHE A 56 10.46 -10.05 -10.86
N VAL A 57 11.28 -9.45 -9.98
CA VAL A 57 11.30 -9.74 -8.52
C VAL A 57 10.38 -8.79 -7.74
N ALA A 58 9.22 -8.43 -8.30
CA ALA A 58 8.33 -7.42 -7.74
C ALA A 58 7.08 -8.03 -7.09
N ARG A 59 6.22 -7.18 -6.50
CA ARG A 59 4.99 -7.57 -5.77
C ARG A 59 3.95 -8.32 -6.62
N ASP A 60 4.12 -8.36 -7.94
CA ASP A 60 3.25 -9.06 -8.89
C ASP A 60 3.86 -10.38 -9.40
N MET A 61 4.90 -10.89 -8.75
CA MET A 61 5.52 -12.17 -9.08
C MET A 61 4.50 -13.32 -9.08
N ASP A 62 3.52 -13.29 -8.19
CA ASP A 62 2.44 -14.29 -8.18
C ASP A 62 1.60 -14.24 -9.46
N THR A 63 1.31 -13.05 -9.98
CA THR A 63 0.60 -12.87 -11.26
C THR A 63 1.44 -13.40 -12.42
N ILE A 64 2.73 -13.08 -12.44
CA ILE A 64 3.65 -13.54 -13.48
C ILE A 64 3.79 -15.06 -13.45
N LEU A 65 3.92 -15.65 -12.26
CA LEU A 65 3.99 -17.10 -12.07
C LEU A 65 2.67 -17.78 -12.47
N ALA A 66 1.52 -17.15 -12.18
CA ALA A 66 0.22 -17.64 -12.61
C ALA A 66 0.07 -17.64 -14.14
N ASP A 67 0.52 -16.59 -14.82
CA ASP A 67 0.51 -16.51 -16.29
C ASP A 67 1.48 -17.53 -16.91
N ILE A 68 2.67 -17.72 -16.33
CA ILE A 68 3.62 -18.78 -16.75
C ILE A 68 2.99 -20.16 -16.57
N GLN A 69 2.36 -20.42 -15.42
CA GLN A 69 1.70 -21.70 -15.17
C GLN A 69 0.53 -21.93 -16.13
N SER A 70 -0.30 -20.91 -16.38
CA SER A 70 -1.41 -20.98 -17.34
C SER A 70 -0.89 -21.32 -18.74
N PHE A 71 0.16 -20.63 -19.19
CA PHE A 71 0.81 -20.90 -20.46
C PHE A 71 1.39 -22.32 -20.56
N LEU A 72 2.05 -22.82 -19.50
CA LEU A 72 2.68 -24.14 -19.51
C LEU A 72 1.69 -25.30 -19.37
N THR A 73 0.60 -25.10 -18.63
CA THR A 73 -0.30 -26.20 -18.21
C THR A 73 -1.69 -26.13 -18.84
N GLY A 74 -2.07 -24.99 -19.44
CA GLY A 74 -3.43 -24.70 -19.87
C GLY A 74 -4.42 -24.48 -18.72
N VAL A 75 -3.96 -24.56 -17.46
CA VAL A 75 -4.76 -24.31 -16.27
C VAL A 75 -4.42 -22.93 -15.75
N THR A 76 -5.35 -22.00 -15.83
CA THR A 76 -5.25 -20.75 -15.07
C THR A 76 -5.36 -21.11 -13.59
N PRO A 77 -4.29 -20.99 -12.79
CA PRO A 77 -4.43 -21.22 -11.35
C PRO A 77 -5.46 -20.23 -10.83
N GLU A 78 -6.34 -20.68 -9.94
CA GLU A 78 -7.04 -19.74 -9.09
C GLU A 78 -5.95 -18.97 -8.34
N VAL A 79 -5.77 -17.69 -8.67
CA VAL A 79 -4.98 -16.78 -7.84
C VAL A 79 -5.79 -16.65 -6.56
N THR A 80 -5.62 -17.61 -5.66
CA THR A 80 -6.17 -17.54 -4.32
C THR A 80 -5.50 -16.33 -3.71
N PRO A 81 -6.24 -15.24 -3.43
CA PRO A 81 -5.61 -14.05 -2.88
C PRO A 81 -4.89 -14.45 -1.61
N ASP A 82 -3.65 -14.00 -1.42
CA ASP A 82 -2.96 -14.24 -0.15
C ASP A 82 -3.78 -13.54 0.94
N ARG A 83 -4.52 -14.35 1.70
CA ARG A 83 -5.36 -13.91 2.80
C ARG A 83 -4.51 -13.96 4.04
N LYS A 84 -4.22 -12.78 4.57
CA LYS A 84 -3.50 -12.65 5.83
C LYS A 84 -4.24 -11.74 6.79
N LEU A 85 -4.08 -12.02 8.07
CA LEU A 85 -4.46 -11.10 9.13
C LEU A 85 -3.40 -10.01 9.20
N ALA A 86 -3.81 -8.75 9.09
CA ALA A 86 -2.90 -7.61 9.14
C ALA A 86 -3.45 -6.48 10.01
N ALA A 87 -2.55 -5.68 10.58
CA ALA A 87 -2.89 -4.36 11.10
C ALA A 87 -2.86 -3.35 9.96
N ILE A 88 -3.95 -2.62 9.80
CA ILE A 88 -4.23 -1.75 8.66
C ILE A 88 -4.23 -0.31 9.18
N LEU A 89 -3.36 0.53 8.63
CA LEU A 89 -3.30 1.96 8.90
C LEU A 89 -3.82 2.74 7.69
N PHE A 90 -4.78 3.62 7.92
CA PHE A 90 -5.18 4.66 7.00
C PHE A 90 -4.79 6.02 7.53
N LEU A 91 -4.29 6.89 6.65
CA LEU A 91 -3.96 8.28 6.93
C LEU A 91 -4.60 9.15 5.86
N ASP A 92 -5.00 10.36 6.23
CA ASP A 92 -5.50 11.38 5.31
C ASP A 92 -5.18 12.78 5.84
N ILE A 93 -4.90 13.72 4.94
CA ILE A 93 -4.67 15.12 5.31
C ILE A 93 -6.01 15.80 5.59
N VAL A 94 -6.08 16.56 6.67
CA VAL A 94 -7.26 17.36 6.99
C VAL A 94 -7.29 18.60 6.11
N SER A 95 -8.43 18.90 5.48
CA SER A 95 -8.64 20.15 4.73
C SER A 95 -7.59 20.42 3.64
N SER A 96 -7.08 19.38 2.96
CA SER A 96 -6.05 19.53 1.91
C SER A 96 -6.46 20.46 0.77
N THR A 97 -7.74 20.52 0.43
CA THR A 97 -8.29 21.47 -0.54
C THR A 97 -8.23 22.92 -0.07
N ASP A 98 -8.39 23.17 1.23
CA ASP A 98 -8.32 24.52 1.79
C ASP A 98 -6.87 25.01 1.83
N HIS A 99 -5.92 24.12 2.12
CA HIS A 99 -4.49 24.41 2.02
C HIS A 99 -4.10 24.77 0.58
N LEU A 100 -4.54 23.97 -0.40
CA LEU A 100 -4.31 24.26 -1.82
C LEU A 100 -4.86 25.64 -2.23
N ALA A 101 -6.07 25.98 -1.78
CA ALA A 101 -6.70 27.26 -2.09
C ALA A 101 -5.98 28.46 -1.44
N ARG A 102 -5.35 28.28 -0.26
CA ARG A 102 -4.65 29.34 0.47
C ARG A 102 -3.21 29.55 -0.01
N ASP A 103 -2.48 28.47 -0.20
CA ASP A 103 -1.03 28.49 -0.40
C ASP A 103 -0.65 28.52 -1.88
N GLY A 104 -1.58 28.12 -2.76
CA GLY A 104 -1.36 27.96 -4.18
C GLY A 104 -0.55 26.71 -4.53
N ASP A 105 -0.62 26.30 -5.79
CA ASP A 105 -0.14 25.00 -6.26
C ASP A 105 1.32 24.70 -5.91
N GLN A 106 2.21 25.68 -6.06
CA GLN A 106 3.65 25.47 -5.89
C GLN A 106 4.06 25.30 -4.43
N ALA A 107 3.51 26.11 -3.52
CA ALA A 107 3.81 26.00 -2.10
C ALA A 107 3.21 24.70 -1.54
N TRP A 108 1.96 24.39 -1.90
CA TRP A 108 1.31 23.16 -1.49
C TRP A 108 2.04 21.91 -1.97
N SER A 109 2.54 21.91 -3.22
CA SER A 109 3.33 20.80 -3.76
C SER A 109 4.62 20.53 -2.96
N ASN A 110 5.30 21.58 -2.50
CA ASN A 110 6.49 21.44 -1.65
C ASN A 110 6.14 20.86 -0.27
N THR A 111 5.03 21.31 0.32
CA THR A 111 4.52 20.79 1.59
C THR A 111 4.12 19.32 1.46
N LEU A 112 3.39 18.94 0.41
CA LEU A 112 3.04 17.55 0.11
C LEU A 112 4.28 16.66 -0.07
N THR A 113 5.30 17.16 -0.76
CA THR A 113 6.57 16.42 -0.92
C THR A 113 7.21 16.13 0.43
N SER A 114 7.23 17.12 1.33
CA SER A 114 7.77 16.96 2.69
C SER A 114 6.92 16.00 3.53
N TYR A 115 5.60 16.11 3.43
CA TYR A 115 4.65 15.21 4.08
C TYR A 115 4.85 13.75 3.64
N TYR A 116 4.90 13.49 2.33
CA TYR A 116 5.13 12.14 1.79
C TYR A 116 6.45 11.54 2.27
N ASN A 117 7.51 12.34 2.34
CA ASN A 117 8.80 11.87 2.86
C ASN A 117 8.72 11.49 4.35
N VAL A 118 8.04 12.28 5.18
CA VAL A 118 7.84 11.98 6.60
C VAL A 118 7.05 10.69 6.77
N VAL A 119 5.92 10.56 6.07
CA VAL A 119 5.04 9.38 6.16
C VAL A 119 5.77 8.11 5.74
N ARG A 120 6.44 8.12 4.58
CA ARG A 120 7.19 6.95 4.07
C ARG A 120 8.33 6.55 4.99
N LYS A 121 9.05 7.54 5.54
CA LYS A 121 10.13 7.29 6.49
C LYS A 121 9.61 6.57 7.74
N GLU A 122 8.51 7.04 8.32
CA GLU A 122 7.97 6.41 9.54
C GLU A 122 7.32 5.05 9.24
N ILE A 123 6.60 4.89 8.12
CA ILE A 123 6.09 3.57 7.69
C ILE A 123 7.25 2.57 7.59
N ALA A 124 8.35 2.93 6.90
CA ALA A 124 9.52 2.07 6.78
C ALA A 124 10.18 1.78 8.14
N ARG A 125 10.32 2.80 9.00
CA ARG A 125 10.88 2.65 10.36
C ARG A 125 10.12 1.64 11.20
N TYR A 126 8.79 1.66 11.13
CA TYR A 126 7.92 0.73 11.84
C TYR A 126 7.65 -0.57 11.07
N ARG A 127 8.40 -0.83 9.98
CA ARG A 127 8.30 -2.04 9.14
C ARG A 127 6.91 -2.25 8.53
N GLY A 128 6.24 -1.15 8.19
CA GLY A 128 4.99 -1.17 7.44
C GLY A 128 5.23 -1.30 5.94
N GLU A 129 4.24 -1.83 5.24
CA GLU A 129 4.20 -1.96 3.80
C GLU A 129 3.16 -0.99 3.23
N GLU A 130 3.59 0.02 2.47
CA GLU A 130 2.70 0.98 1.79
C GLU A 130 1.95 0.30 0.62
N PHE A 131 0.68 0.67 0.45
CA PHE A 131 -0.19 0.34 -0.67
C PHE A 131 -0.79 1.63 -1.23
N SER A 132 -0.99 1.67 -2.55
CA SER A 132 -1.53 2.85 -3.22
C SER A 132 -3.00 3.09 -2.88
N VAL A 133 -3.34 4.35 -2.65
CA VAL A 133 -4.72 4.86 -2.52
C VAL A 133 -4.89 6.09 -3.40
N ALA A 134 -6.14 6.45 -3.72
CA ALA A 134 -6.43 7.65 -4.47
C ALA A 134 -6.32 8.90 -3.57
N GLY A 135 -5.74 9.98 -4.09
CA GLY A 135 -5.57 11.24 -3.38
C GLY A 135 -4.23 11.35 -2.64
N ASP A 136 -4.26 12.08 -1.53
CA ASP A 136 -3.14 12.40 -0.63
C ASP A 136 -3.10 11.53 0.64
N GLY A 137 -4.05 10.58 0.75
CA GLY A 137 -4.07 9.59 1.81
C GLY A 137 -3.00 8.50 1.67
N PHE A 138 -2.83 7.72 2.72
CA PHE A 138 -1.97 6.52 2.72
C PHE A 138 -2.72 5.32 3.25
N LEU A 139 -2.35 4.15 2.72
CA LEU A 139 -2.70 2.85 3.25
C LEU A 139 -1.41 2.08 3.53
N ALA A 140 -1.25 1.56 4.74
CA ALA A 140 -0.13 0.70 5.08
C ALA A 140 -0.58 -0.52 5.88
N LEU A 141 0.05 -1.66 5.59
CA LEU A 141 -0.14 -2.90 6.35
C LEU A 141 1.06 -3.15 7.26
N PHE A 142 0.77 -3.66 8.45
CA PHE A 142 1.76 -4.05 9.45
C PHE A 142 1.44 -5.46 9.93
N ASP A 143 2.49 -6.21 10.24
CA ASP A 143 2.48 -7.52 10.89
C ASP A 143 2.21 -7.43 12.42
N GLY A 144 1.91 -6.25 12.96
CA GLY A 144 1.48 -6.10 14.34
C GLY A 144 0.76 -4.77 14.66
N PRO A 145 -0.33 -4.79 15.44
CA PRO A 145 -1.13 -3.60 15.72
C PRO A 145 -0.40 -2.52 16.51
N ALA A 146 0.45 -2.90 17.49
CA ALA A 146 1.21 -1.93 18.27
C ALA A 146 2.16 -1.08 17.40
N ARG A 147 2.75 -1.68 16.35
CA ARG A 147 3.59 -0.96 15.39
C ARG A 147 2.78 0.01 14.54
N ALA A 148 1.62 -0.41 14.04
CA ALA A 148 0.73 0.45 13.27
C ALA A 148 0.28 1.68 14.09
N VAL A 149 -0.11 1.49 15.35
CA VAL A 149 -0.53 2.59 16.23
C VAL A 149 0.64 3.53 16.55
N ARG A 150 1.82 3.00 16.89
CA ARG A 150 3.02 3.83 17.14
C ARG A 150 3.44 4.62 15.90
N CYS A 151 3.37 4.01 14.72
CA CYS A 151 3.61 4.65 13.44
C CYS A 151 2.65 5.83 13.23
N ALA A 152 1.34 5.59 13.37
CA ALA A 152 0.31 6.62 13.22
C ALA A 152 0.52 7.80 14.18
N LEU A 153 0.78 7.52 15.47
CA LEU A 153 1.04 8.56 16.47
C LEU A 153 2.31 9.36 16.17
N THR A 154 3.37 8.69 15.71
CA THR A 154 4.62 9.36 15.33
C THR A 154 4.41 10.26 14.12
N ILE A 155 3.72 9.78 13.09
CA ILE A 155 3.37 10.57 11.91
C ILE A 155 2.56 11.79 12.31
N ALA A 156 1.48 11.62 13.09
CA ALA A 156 0.64 12.71 13.56
C ALA A 156 1.44 13.79 14.33
N ALA A 157 2.45 13.38 15.11
CA ALA A 157 3.33 14.33 15.80
C ALA A 157 4.34 15.02 14.87
N SER A 158 4.91 14.28 13.91
CA SER A 158 5.94 14.82 13.00
C SER A 158 5.37 15.82 11.99
N VAL A 159 4.17 15.55 11.44
CA VAL A 159 3.57 16.40 10.40
C VAL A 159 3.05 17.74 10.94
N LYS A 160 2.85 17.87 12.25
CA LYS A 160 2.54 19.17 12.88
C LYS A 160 3.62 20.23 12.63
N GLN A 161 4.87 19.83 12.42
CA GLN A 161 5.96 20.75 12.07
C GLN A 161 5.82 21.33 10.66
N LEU A 162 4.98 20.71 9.82
CA LEU A 162 4.65 21.16 8.48
C LEU A 162 3.34 21.96 8.45
N GLU A 163 2.80 22.32 9.63
CA GLU A 163 1.51 23.01 9.78
C GLU A 163 0.33 22.26 9.13
N ILE A 164 0.44 20.93 9.06
CA ILE A 164 -0.59 20.01 8.59
C ILE A 164 -1.11 19.20 9.78
N ASP A 165 -2.43 19.05 9.84
CA ASP A 165 -3.06 18.00 10.63
C ASP A 165 -3.45 16.82 9.74
N ILE A 166 -3.24 15.61 10.27
CA ILE A 166 -3.72 14.38 9.65
C ILE A 166 -4.74 13.72 10.56
N ARG A 167 -5.63 12.94 9.96
CA ARG A 167 -6.50 12.01 10.67
C ARG A 167 -6.05 10.59 10.35
N ALA A 168 -6.09 9.71 11.34
CA ALA A 168 -5.64 8.33 11.19
C ALA A 168 -6.64 7.33 11.74
N GLY A 169 -6.71 6.17 11.08
CA GLY A 169 -7.51 5.02 11.52
C GLY A 169 -6.68 3.75 11.52
N VAL A 170 -6.73 2.99 12.62
CA VAL A 170 -6.07 1.68 12.73
C VAL A 170 -7.09 0.58 13.00
N HIS A 171 -7.01 -0.49 12.23
CA HIS A 171 -7.82 -1.69 12.40
C HIS A 171 -6.98 -2.96 12.26
N VAL A 172 -7.49 -4.08 12.74
CA VAL A 172 -6.92 -5.41 12.47
C VAL A 172 -8.02 -6.28 11.91
N GLY A 173 -7.74 -6.93 10.77
CA GLY A 173 -8.64 -7.88 10.17
C GLY A 173 -8.00 -8.59 8.98
N GLU A 174 -8.71 -9.58 8.46
CA GLU A 174 -8.27 -10.31 7.27
C GLU A 174 -8.39 -9.44 6.03
N CYS A 175 -7.34 -9.45 5.22
CA CYS A 175 -7.32 -8.82 3.91
C CYS A 175 -6.71 -9.75 2.87
N ALA A 176 -7.14 -9.57 1.63
CA ALA A 176 -6.64 -10.26 0.46
C ALA A 176 -5.69 -9.34 -0.30
N ILE A 177 -4.47 -9.81 -0.57
CA ILE A 177 -3.51 -9.11 -1.44
C ILE A 177 -3.54 -9.74 -2.82
N VAL A 178 -3.67 -8.90 -3.84
CA VAL A 178 -3.61 -9.29 -5.26
C VAL A 178 -2.69 -8.30 -5.98
N GLY A 179 -1.46 -8.72 -6.24
CA GLY A 179 -0.41 -7.84 -6.77
C GLY A 179 -0.15 -6.66 -5.85
N THR A 180 -0.36 -5.44 -6.35
CA THR A 180 -0.19 -4.19 -5.58
C THR A 180 -1.46 -3.71 -4.88
N ASN A 181 -2.57 -4.44 -5.01
CA ASN A 181 -3.85 -4.06 -4.43
C ASN A 181 -4.14 -4.87 -3.18
N VAL A 182 -4.80 -4.23 -2.22
CA VAL A 182 -5.32 -4.89 -1.02
C VAL A 182 -6.83 -4.66 -0.93
N THR A 183 -7.56 -5.73 -0.62
CA THR A 183 -9.02 -5.71 -0.56
C THR A 183 -9.54 -6.47 0.66
N GLY A 184 -10.80 -6.23 1.01
CA GLY A 184 -11.48 -6.93 2.11
C GLY A 184 -12.26 -5.99 3.00
N LEU A 185 -13.19 -6.55 3.77
CA LEU A 185 -14.03 -5.78 4.68
C LEU A 185 -13.19 -5.02 5.72
N ALA A 186 -12.07 -5.58 6.16
CA ALA A 186 -11.14 -4.94 7.09
C ALA A 186 -10.53 -3.64 6.52
N ILE A 187 -10.26 -3.61 5.20
CA ILE A 187 -9.75 -2.42 4.50
C ILE A 187 -10.79 -1.30 4.53
N HIS A 188 -12.05 -1.62 4.20
CA HIS A 188 -13.13 -0.65 4.28
C HIS A 188 -13.40 -0.18 5.72
N THR A 189 -13.31 -1.10 6.69
CA THR A 189 -13.47 -0.78 8.11
C THR A 189 -12.40 0.20 8.58
N GLY A 190 -11.12 -0.04 8.27
CA GLY A 190 -10.02 0.88 8.58
C GLY A 190 -10.22 2.27 7.98
N ALA A 191 -10.64 2.36 6.71
CA ALA A 191 -10.92 3.63 6.06
C ALA A 191 -12.05 4.41 6.73
N ARG A 192 -13.10 3.71 7.21
CA ARG A 192 -14.22 4.34 7.93
C ARG A 192 -13.85 4.78 9.33
N ILE A 193 -13.00 4.02 10.03
CA ILE A 193 -12.44 4.44 11.32
C ILE A 193 -11.63 5.74 11.15
N MET A 194 -10.77 5.82 10.13
CA MET A 194 -10.04 7.05 9.81
C MET A 194 -11.00 8.21 9.49
N SER A 195 -12.07 7.94 8.72
CA SER A 195 -13.05 8.96 8.37
C SER A 195 -13.80 9.54 9.58
N SER A 196 -13.93 8.76 10.66
CA SER A 196 -14.52 9.20 11.93
C SER A 196 -13.53 9.97 12.82
N ALA A 197 -12.25 10.00 12.47
CA ALA A 197 -11.23 10.67 13.27
C ALA A 197 -11.20 12.18 13.00
N GLU A 198 -11.04 12.94 14.07
CA GLU A 198 -10.78 14.39 14.01
C GLU A 198 -9.32 14.66 13.59
N GLY A 199 -9.05 15.89 13.17
CA GLY A 199 -7.69 16.31 12.82
C GLY A 199 -6.71 16.21 13.99
N GLY A 200 -5.53 15.67 13.72
CA GLY A 200 -4.48 15.42 14.70
C GLY A 200 -4.72 14.20 15.58
N THR A 201 -5.75 13.39 15.31
CA THR A 201 -6.12 12.23 16.14
C THR A 201 -5.90 10.89 15.43
N VAL A 202 -5.66 9.86 16.24
CA VAL A 202 -5.55 8.47 15.80
C VAL A 202 -6.67 7.66 16.43
N LEU A 203 -7.66 7.25 15.63
CA LEU A 203 -8.71 6.34 16.07
C LEU A 203 -8.36 4.89 15.78
N THR A 204 -8.81 3.99 16.64
CA THR A 204 -8.59 2.56 16.52
C THR A 204 -9.86 1.78 16.80
N SER A 205 -10.01 0.62 16.16
CA SER A 205 -11.07 -0.34 16.53
C SER A 205 -10.82 -0.98 17.89
N GLN A 206 -11.87 -1.48 18.54
CA GLN A 206 -11.74 -2.32 19.73
C GLN A 206 -10.73 -3.47 19.58
N THR A 207 -10.73 -4.16 18.44
CA THR A 207 -9.78 -5.26 18.16
C THR A 207 -8.32 -4.84 18.31
N VAL A 208 -7.98 -3.63 17.88
CA VAL A 208 -6.61 -3.10 18.02
C VAL A 208 -6.27 -2.89 19.48
N ARG A 209 -7.15 -2.20 20.24
CA ARG A 209 -6.98 -1.98 21.69
C ARG A 209 -6.73 -3.30 22.43
N ASP A 210 -7.51 -4.32 22.12
CA ASP A 210 -7.46 -5.61 22.81
C ASP A 210 -6.16 -6.38 22.50
N LEU A 211 -5.70 -6.33 21.25
CA LEU A 211 -4.48 -7.02 20.83
C LEU A 211 -3.18 -6.34 21.30
N VAL A 212 -3.23 -5.09 21.76
CA VAL A 212 -2.05 -4.34 22.22
C VAL A 212 -2.01 -4.17 23.74
N ALA A 213 -2.80 -4.94 24.48
CA ALA A 213 -2.71 -4.98 25.93
C ALA A 213 -1.26 -5.25 26.39
N GLY A 214 -0.73 -4.42 27.28
CA GLY A 214 0.65 -4.52 27.76
C GLY A 214 1.70 -3.85 26.85
N SER A 215 1.32 -3.21 25.74
CA SER A 215 2.28 -2.56 24.84
C SER A 215 2.71 -1.14 25.28
N GLY A 216 2.21 -0.64 26.41
CA GLY A 216 2.40 0.75 26.86
C GLY A 216 1.65 1.81 26.02
N LEU A 217 0.67 1.40 25.21
CA LEU A 217 -0.21 2.34 24.50
C LEU A 217 -1.45 2.64 25.35
N ARG A 218 -1.91 3.90 25.33
CA ARG A 218 -3.13 4.31 26.04
C ARG A 218 -4.26 4.56 25.06
N PHE A 219 -5.48 4.29 25.54
CA PHE A 219 -6.69 4.38 24.75
C PHE A 219 -7.78 5.05 25.58
N ALA A 220 -8.40 6.09 25.02
CA ALA A 220 -9.64 6.66 25.55
C ALA A 220 -10.82 6.14 24.73
N ASP A 221 -11.91 5.78 25.40
CA ASP A 221 -13.14 5.37 24.73
C ASP A 221 -13.71 6.52 23.90
N HIS A 222 -14.04 6.24 22.65
CA HIS A 222 -14.62 7.18 21.71
C HIS A 222 -16.04 6.75 21.27
N GLY A 223 -16.66 5.85 22.04
CA GLY A 223 -18.06 5.47 21.88
C GLY A 223 -18.32 4.50 20.73
N GLU A 224 -19.60 4.18 20.52
CA GLU A 224 -20.07 3.32 19.43
C GLU A 224 -20.40 4.13 18.17
N HIS A 225 -19.92 3.66 17.02
CA HIS A 225 -20.11 4.28 15.73
C HIS A 225 -20.78 3.30 14.76
N VAL A 226 -21.70 3.82 13.94
CA VAL A 226 -22.22 3.10 12.77
C VAL A 226 -21.38 3.52 11.56
N LEU A 227 -20.54 2.60 11.08
CA LEU A 227 -19.62 2.88 9.98
C LEU A 227 -20.31 2.58 8.65
N LYS A 228 -20.34 3.56 7.73
CA LYS A 228 -21.02 3.43 6.44
C LYS A 228 -20.49 2.22 5.65
N GLY A 229 -21.38 1.27 5.39
CA GLY A 229 -21.08 0.06 4.59
C GLY A 229 -20.33 -1.03 5.35
N VAL A 230 -20.19 -0.92 6.68
CA VAL A 230 -19.63 -1.96 7.53
C VAL A 230 -20.76 -2.50 8.43
N PRO A 231 -20.94 -3.83 8.53
CA PRO A 231 -21.91 -4.42 9.44
C PRO A 231 -21.63 -4.06 10.91
N ASP A 232 -22.68 -4.07 11.72
CA ASP A 232 -22.65 -3.87 13.17
C ASP A 232 -22.15 -2.49 13.65
N LYS A 233 -22.33 -2.24 14.95
CA LYS A 233 -21.74 -1.06 15.60
C LYS A 233 -20.30 -1.34 15.99
N HIS A 234 -19.45 -0.34 15.82
CA HIS A 234 -18.02 -0.42 16.13
C HIS A 234 -17.69 0.53 17.25
N ARG A 235 -17.15 0.01 18.35
CA ARG A 235 -16.60 0.86 19.40
C ARG A 235 -15.20 1.31 19.02
N LEU A 236 -14.99 2.63 19.02
CA LEU A 236 -13.73 3.25 18.62
C LEU A 236 -12.98 3.77 19.84
N PHE A 237 -11.66 3.87 19.71
CA PHE A 237 -10.78 4.34 20.76
C PHE A 237 -9.76 5.34 20.23
N LEU A 238 -9.59 6.44 20.94
CA LEU A 238 -8.53 7.41 20.69
C LEU A 238 -7.21 6.89 21.27
N ALA A 239 -6.22 6.65 20.41
CA ALA A 239 -4.89 6.20 20.81
C ALA A 239 -4.00 7.37 21.24
N MET A 240 -3.18 7.14 22.27
CA MET A 240 -2.25 8.11 22.83
C MET A 240 -0.97 7.42 23.30
N LEU A 241 0.15 8.16 23.29
CA LEU A 241 1.40 7.74 23.95
C LEU A 241 1.30 7.95 25.46
N GLU A 242 2.04 7.18 26.24
CA GLU A 242 2.24 7.48 27.67
C GLU A 242 3.08 8.76 27.84
N GLU A 243 2.73 9.58 28.82
CA GLU A 243 3.54 10.74 29.21
C GLU A 243 4.97 10.28 29.55
N GLY A 244 5.96 10.80 28.81
CA GLY A 244 7.37 10.46 28.95
C GLY A 244 7.94 9.53 27.87
N GLN A 245 7.11 8.91 27.03
CA GLN A 245 7.57 8.19 25.84
C GLN A 245 7.64 9.14 24.63
N LEU A 246 8.77 9.81 24.46
CA LEU A 246 9.07 10.50 23.19
C LEU A 246 9.13 9.45 22.06
N PRO A 247 8.60 9.76 20.86
CA PRO A 247 8.63 8.84 19.71
C PRO A 247 10.07 8.66 19.20
N GLY A 248 10.80 7.74 19.83
CA GLY A 248 12.23 7.56 19.61
C GLY A 248 12.88 6.52 20.50
N ASP A 249 12.40 6.38 21.74
CA ASP A 249 13.08 5.58 22.74
C ASP A 249 12.47 4.18 22.84
N THR A 250 12.74 3.35 21.83
CA THR A 250 12.60 1.89 21.98
C THR A 250 13.99 1.31 22.11
N ARG A 251 14.53 1.32 23.34
CA ARG A 251 15.59 0.38 23.70
C ARG A 251 14.98 -1.01 23.65
N LEU A 252 15.37 -1.77 22.65
CA LEU A 252 15.18 -3.22 22.60
C LEU A 252 15.82 -3.81 23.85
N VAL A 253 15.04 -4.52 24.65
CA VAL A 253 15.51 -5.50 25.62
C VAL A 253 15.39 -6.86 24.95
#